data_AF-A0A942QEK1-F1
#
_entry.id   AF-A0A942QEK1-F1
#
_cell.length_a   1.000
_cell.length_b   1.000
_cell.length_c   1.000
_cell.angle_alpha   90.00
_cell.angle_beta   90.00
_cell.angle_gamma   90.00
#
_symmetry.space_group_name_H-M   'P 1'
#
loop_
_entity.id
_entity.type
_entity.pdbx_description
1 polymer ?
#
loop_
_entity_poly.entity_id
_entity_poly.type
_entity_poly.pdbx_seq_one_letter_code
_entity_poly.pdbx_strand_id
1 'polypeptide(L)'
;MAKFEKTIIGSHPHLINQLEEDILHSGISMRVVEESIYVTPALRVITKVYDKYFMRNSSRASLSLTIIEDGRNTHVIAMAAGGSQGVIFNFSWGAESELVDTVRMTLEKLGY
;
A
#
# COMPACT_ATOMS: atom_id res chain seq x y z
N MET A 1 0.09 -6.92 11.89
CA MET A 1 0.81 -6.68 10.62
C MET A 1 0.10 -7.44 9.52
N ALA A 2 -0.14 -6.80 8.37
CA ALA A 2 -0.73 -7.40 7.18
C ALA A 2 0.18 -7.22 5.97
N LYS A 3 0.12 -8.16 5.01
CA LYS A 3 0.97 -8.15 3.80
C LYS A 3 0.21 -8.70 2.60
N PHE A 4 0.42 -8.08 1.44
CA PHE A 4 -0.03 -8.56 0.13
C PHE A 4 1.08 -8.36 -0.90
N GLU A 5 1.26 -9.35 -1.76
CA GLU A 5 2.27 -9.33 -2.82
C GLU A 5 1.67 -9.87 -4.10
N LYS A 6 1.96 -9.21 -5.22
CA LYS A 6 1.54 -9.68 -6.54
C LYS A 6 2.55 -9.29 -7.60
N THR A 7 2.81 -10.22 -8.51
CA THR A 7 3.56 -9.96 -9.75
C THR A 7 2.58 -9.86 -10.90
N ILE A 8 2.69 -8.78 -11.66
CA ILE A 8 1.89 -8.51 -12.85
C ILE A 8 2.83 -8.56 -14.05
N ILE A 9 2.39 -9.17 -15.15
CA ILE A 9 3.19 -9.31 -16.37
C ILE A 9 2.56 -8.48 -17.48
N GLY A 10 3.34 -7.59 -18.09
CA GLY A 10 2.90 -6.74 -19.19
C GLY A 10 3.22 -5.28 -18.97
N SER A 11 2.56 -4.42 -19.76
CA SER A 11 2.64 -2.97 -19.62
C SER A 11 1.41 -2.46 -18.89
N HIS A 12 1.62 -1.67 -17.84
CA HIS A 12 0.56 -1.19 -16.95
C HIS A 12 0.67 0.32 -16.71
N PRO A 13 0.47 1.16 -17.74
CA PRO A 13 0.79 2.59 -17.70
C PRO A 13 0.03 3.39 -16.64
N HIS A 14 -1.08 2.87 -16.12
CA HIS A 14 -1.93 3.56 -15.14
C HIS A 14 -1.86 2.95 -13.73
N LEU A 15 -1.10 1.88 -13.53
CA LEU A 15 -1.10 1.12 -12.28
C LEU A 15 -0.74 1.98 -11.06
N ILE A 16 0.37 2.71 -11.15
CA ILE A 16 0.90 3.51 -10.04
C ILE A 16 -0.09 4.63 -9.67
N ASN A 17 -0.61 5.35 -10.68
CA ASN A 17 -1.54 6.45 -10.46
C ASN A 17 -2.87 5.94 -9.87
N GLN A 18 -3.39 4.81 -10.35
CA GLN A 18 -4.64 4.25 -9.81
C GLN A 18 -4.46 3.75 -8.37
N LEU A 19 -3.32 3.10 -8.06
CA LEU A 19 -3.00 2.70 -6.70
C LEU A 19 -2.94 3.90 -5.77
N GLU A 20 -2.28 4.97 -6.18
CA GLU A 20 -2.18 6.18 -5.39
C GLU A 20 -3.54 6.84 -5.14
N GLU A 21 -4.36 6.98 -6.19
CA GLU A 21 -5.71 7.55 -6.08
C GLU A 21 -6.60 6.72 -5.16
N ASP A 22 -6.70 5.40 -5.40
CA ASP A 22 -7.55 4.51 -4.60
C ASP A 22 -7.08 4.45 -3.13
N ILE A 23 -5.75 4.46 -2.88
CA ILE A 23 -5.21 4.51 -1.52
C ILE A 23 -5.58 5.83 -0.85
N LEU A 24 -5.27 6.98 -1.46
CA LEU A 24 -5.56 8.30 -0.88
C LEU A 24 -7.05 8.51 -0.61
N HIS A 25 -7.92 7.94 -1.44
CA HIS A 25 -9.37 8.05 -1.30
C HIS A 25 -9.98 6.99 -0.37
N SER A 26 -9.19 6.05 0.15
CA SER A 26 -9.66 5.00 1.10
C SER A 26 -9.94 5.51 2.52
N GLY A 27 -9.72 6.80 2.82
CA GLY A 27 -10.13 7.37 4.10
C GLY A 27 -9.78 8.85 4.27
N ILE A 28 -10.58 9.54 5.09
CA ILE A 28 -10.49 11.01 5.30
C ILE A 28 -9.10 11.46 5.79
N SER A 29 -8.49 10.69 6.68
CA SER A 29 -7.17 11.02 7.24
C SER A 29 -6.01 10.42 6.45
N MET A 30 -6.28 9.78 5.31
CA MET A 30 -5.24 9.14 4.51
C MET A 30 -4.35 10.19 3.87
N ARG A 31 -3.04 9.98 3.91
CA ARG A 31 -2.07 10.86 3.27
C ARG A 31 -0.77 10.13 2.97
N VAL A 32 0.01 10.68 2.04
CA VAL A 32 1.41 10.32 1.84
C VAL A 32 2.23 10.89 3.01
N VAL A 33 3.05 10.03 3.61
CA VAL A 33 4.03 10.39 4.63
C VAL A 33 5.40 10.59 4.00
N GLU A 34 5.78 9.71 3.08
CA GLU A 34 7.08 9.74 2.41
C GLU A 34 7.01 9.02 1.05
N GLU A 35 7.87 9.42 0.12
CA GLU A 35 8.08 8.78 -1.17
C GLU A 35 9.58 8.65 -1.49
N SER A 36 9.96 7.52 -2.07
CA SER A 36 11.28 7.31 -2.64
C SER A 36 11.16 6.65 -4.01
N ILE A 37 11.84 7.23 -5.00
CA ILE A 37 11.95 6.69 -6.35
C ILE A 37 13.42 6.39 -6.62
N TYR A 38 13.72 5.14 -6.96
CA TYR A 38 15.05 4.70 -7.37
C TYR A 38 14.99 4.13 -8.79
N VAL A 39 15.84 4.62 -9.68
CA VAL A 39 15.84 4.24 -11.10
C VAL A 39 17.24 3.87 -11.55
N THR A 40 17.34 2.76 -12.29
CA THR A 40 18.53 2.33 -13.02
C THR A 40 18.12 1.99 -14.46
N PRO A 41 19.08 1.70 -15.36
CA PRO A 41 18.75 1.18 -16.69
C PRO A 41 18.02 -0.17 -16.68
N ALA A 42 18.13 -0.97 -15.61
CA ALA A 42 17.55 -2.31 -15.52
C ALA A 42 16.21 -2.35 -14.80
N LEU A 43 16.02 -1.50 -13.79
CA LEU A 43 14.84 -1.53 -12.92
C LEU A 43 14.46 -0.14 -12.41
N ARG A 44 13.18 0.01 -12.06
CA ARG A 44 12.63 1.16 -11.33
C ARG A 44 11.91 0.68 -10.07
N VAL A 45 12.24 1.27 -8.92
CA VAL A 45 11.58 1.03 -7.64
C VAL A 45 10.90 2.31 -7.19
N ILE A 46 9.63 2.19 -6.79
CA ILE A 46 8.86 3.27 -6.17
C ILE A 46 8.44 2.75 -4.80
N THR A 47 8.78 3.45 -3.74
CA THR A 47 8.28 3.16 -2.40
C THR A 47 7.53 4.36 -1.87
N LYS A 48 6.28 4.17 -1.47
CA LYS A 48 5.45 5.19 -0.82
C LYS A 48 5.01 4.69 0.55
N VAL A 49 5.09 5.56 1.54
CA VAL A 49 4.53 5.32 2.87
C VAL A 49 3.30 6.19 3.03
N TYR A 50 2.19 5.57 3.41
CA TYR A 50 0.95 6.24 3.73
C TYR A 50 0.63 6.07 5.21
N ASP A 51 -0.13 6.98 5.79
CA ASP A 51 -0.72 6.79 7.12
C ASP A 51 -2.21 7.10 7.14
N LYS A 52 -2.93 6.42 8.04
CA LYS A 52 -4.36 6.63 8.29
C LYS A 52 -4.66 6.49 9.77
N TYR A 53 -5.48 7.40 10.28
CA TYR A 53 -6.04 7.32 11.63
C TYR A 53 -7.32 6.47 11.62
N PHE A 54 -7.41 5.54 12.57
CA PHE A 54 -8.51 4.62 12.74
C PHE A 54 -9.31 4.99 13.98
N MET A 55 -10.42 5.72 13.77
CA MET A 55 -11.32 6.18 14.83
C MET A 55 -11.83 5.03 15.72
N ARG A 56 -12.11 3.86 15.11
CA ARG A 56 -12.70 2.69 15.80
C ARG A 56 -11.88 2.17 16.97
N ASN A 57 -10.57 2.39 16.97
CA ASN A 57 -9.67 1.97 18.03
C ASN A 57 -8.65 3.06 18.39
N SER A 58 -8.95 4.31 18.04
CA SER A 58 -8.12 5.50 18.24
C SER A 58 -6.66 5.36 17.80
N SER A 59 -6.33 4.49 16.85
CA SER A 59 -4.95 4.16 16.48
C SER A 59 -4.51 4.79 15.16
N ARG A 60 -3.21 4.71 14.83
CA ARG A 60 -2.70 5.04 13.50
C ARG A 60 -1.97 3.81 12.94
N ALA A 61 -2.25 3.48 11.69
CA ALA A 61 -1.53 2.46 10.95
C ALA A 61 -0.93 3.08 9.69
N SER A 62 0.14 2.47 9.21
CA SER A 62 0.84 2.90 8.02
C SER A 62 0.89 1.78 6.99
N LEU A 63 0.84 2.17 5.73
CA LEU A 63 0.98 1.29 4.56
C LEU A 63 2.29 1.65 3.85
N SER A 64 3.20 0.69 3.76
CA SER A 64 4.35 0.77 2.86
C SER A 64 3.98 0.06 1.56
N LEU A 65 3.93 0.81 0.47
CA LEU A 65 3.72 0.29 -0.88
C LEU A 65 5.05 0.37 -1.64
N THR A 66 5.58 -0.77 -2.06
CA THR A 66 6.76 -0.85 -2.92
C THR A 66 6.37 -1.46 -4.25
N ILE A 67 6.68 -0.77 -5.34
CA ILE A 67 6.47 -1.20 -6.72
C ILE A 67 7.83 -1.34 -7.37
N ILE A 68 8.12 -2.52 -7.93
CA ILE A 68 9.36 -2.80 -8.66
C ILE A 68 8.99 -3.12 -10.10
N GLU A 69 9.40 -2.26 -11.03
CA GLU A 69 9.31 -2.46 -12.47
C GLU A 69 10.64 -3.05 -12.96
N ASP A 70 10.62 -4.31 -13.39
CA ASP A 70 11.77 -5.08 -13.92
C ASP A 70 11.39 -5.71 -15.27
N GLY A 71 11.80 -5.05 -16.35
CA GLY A 71 11.45 -5.46 -17.72
C GLY A 71 9.94 -5.47 -17.95
N ARG A 72 9.35 -6.66 -18.14
CA ARG A 72 7.90 -6.86 -18.31
C ARG A 72 7.18 -7.22 -17.01
N ASN A 73 7.90 -7.33 -15.89
CA ASN A 73 7.34 -7.68 -14.61
C ASN A 73 7.15 -6.42 -13.78
N THR A 74 6.01 -6.33 -13.10
CA THR A 74 5.76 -5.35 -12.05
C THR A 74 5.43 -6.08 -10.77
N HIS A 75 6.30 -5.96 -9.77
CA HIS A 75 6.06 -6.52 -8.43
C HIS A 75 5.44 -5.44 -7.55
N VAL A 76 4.24 -5.70 -7.05
CA VAL A 76 3.52 -4.84 -6.11
C VAL A 76 3.58 -5.49 -4.73
N ILE A 77 4.15 -4.78 -3.76
CA ILE A 77 4.34 -5.23 -2.39
C ILE A 77 3.66 -4.21 -1.48
N ALA A 78 2.63 -4.63 -0.75
CA ALA A 78 1.92 -3.82 0.22
C ALA A 78 2.09 -4.42 1.61
N MET A 79 2.62 -3.64 2.54
CA MET A 79 2.79 -4.04 3.93
C MET A 79 2.19 -2.99 4.84
N ALA A 80 1.26 -3.40 5.70
CA ALA A 80 0.68 -2.51 6.69
C ALA A 80 1.08 -2.93 8.10
N ALA A 81 1.42 -1.93 8.91
CA ALA A 81 1.85 -2.11 10.28
C ALA A 81 1.28 -1.01 11.19
N GLY A 82 1.22 -1.31 12.48
CA GLY A 82 0.67 -0.43 13.50
C GLY A 82 -0.81 -0.69 13.74
N GLY A 83 -1.56 0.35 14.06
CA GLY A 83 -3.00 0.22 14.24
C GLY A 83 -3.45 -0.41 15.57
N SER A 84 -2.54 -0.71 16.51
CA SER A 84 -2.89 -1.09 17.88
C SER A 84 -2.73 0.08 18.87
N GLN A 85 -3.33 -0.05 20.05
CA GLN A 85 -3.22 0.91 21.15
C GLN A 85 -2.44 0.32 22.33
N GLY A 86 -1.21 0.80 22.52
CA GLY A 86 -0.33 0.38 23.63
C GLY A 86 0.16 -1.06 23.54
N VAL A 87 0.99 -1.46 24.51
CA VAL A 87 1.63 -2.80 24.55
C VAL A 87 0.65 -3.90 25.04
N ILE A 88 -0.41 -3.51 25.75
CA ILE A 88 -1.33 -4.43 26.45
C ILE A 88 -2.57 -4.78 25.60
N PHE A 89 -3.03 -3.88 24.71
CA PHE A 89 -4.16 -4.10 23.82
C PHE A 89 -3.70 -4.13 22.35
N ASN A 90 -3.03 -5.23 21.96
CA ASN A 90 -2.55 -5.49 20.59
C ASN A 90 -3.65 -5.87 19.59
N PHE A 91 -4.83 -5.25 19.69
CA PHE A 91 -5.95 -5.54 18.79
C PHE A 91 -6.10 -4.41 17.77
N SER A 92 -5.70 -4.67 16.52
CA SER A 92 -5.70 -3.65 15.46
C SER A 92 -7.08 -3.40 14.83
N TRP A 93 -8.11 -4.17 15.22
CA TRP A 93 -9.45 -4.10 14.62
C TRP A 93 -9.41 -4.13 13.08
N GLY A 94 -8.48 -4.89 12.50
CA GLY A 94 -8.30 -4.99 11.05
C GLY A 94 -7.77 -3.73 10.37
N ALA A 95 -7.24 -2.75 11.10
CA ALA A 95 -6.67 -1.52 10.52
C ALA A 95 -5.62 -1.82 9.45
N GLU A 96 -4.71 -2.74 9.75
CA GLU A 96 -3.64 -3.14 8.83
C GLU A 96 -4.19 -3.89 7.62
N SER A 97 -5.12 -4.84 7.83
CA SER A 97 -5.75 -5.60 6.75
C SER A 97 -6.51 -4.70 5.79
N GLU A 98 -7.25 -3.71 6.30
CA GLU A 98 -7.99 -2.75 5.47
C GLU A 98 -7.08 -1.97 4.52
N LEU A 99 -5.90 -1.54 4.98
CA LEU A 99 -4.93 -0.83 4.14
C LEU A 99 -4.38 -1.71 3.01
N VAL A 100 -4.07 -2.96 3.34
CA VAL A 100 -3.56 -3.94 2.38
C VAL A 100 -4.65 -4.35 1.38
N ASP A 101 -5.88 -4.49 1.85
CA ASP A 101 -7.03 -4.83 1.02
C ASP A 101 -7.35 -3.76 -0.01
N THR A 102 -7.14 -2.47 0.29
CA THR A 102 -7.25 -1.39 -0.71
C THR A 102 -6.35 -1.67 -1.91
N VAL A 103 -5.08 -2.05 -1.69
CA VAL A 103 -4.14 -2.37 -2.77
C VAL A 103 -4.61 -3.60 -3.56
N ARG A 104 -5.02 -4.65 -2.86
CA ARG A 104 -5.54 -5.88 -3.48
C ARG A 104 -6.74 -5.59 -4.36
N MET A 105 -7.74 -4.85 -3.85
CA MET A 105 -8.95 -4.50 -4.58
C MET A 105 -8.66 -3.62 -5.79
N THR A 106 -7.70 -2.69 -5.71
CA THR A 106 -7.27 -1.90 -6.87
C THR A 106 -6.69 -2.79 -7.96
N LEU A 107 -5.84 -3.77 -7.62
CA LEU A 107 -5.31 -4.72 -8.60
C LEU A 107 -6.42 -5.57 -9.24
N GLU A 108 -7.34 -6.10 -8.43
CA GLU A 108 -8.48 -6.88 -8.91
C GLU A 108 -9.38 -6.06 -9.86
N LYS A 109 -9.66 -4.79 -9.51
CA LYS A 109 -10.42 -3.84 -10.34
C LYS A 109 -9.74 -3.60 -11.71
N LEU A 110 -8.41 -3.61 -11.75
CA LEU A 110 -7.63 -3.46 -12.98
C LEU A 110 -7.48 -4.78 -13.77
N GLY A 111 -8.05 -5.89 -13.28
CA GLY A 111 -8.02 -7.18 -13.94
C GLY A 111 -6.73 -7.98 -13.71
N TYR A 112 -5.96 -7.63 -12.67
CA TYR A 112 -4.76 -8.36 -12.28
C TYR A 112 -5.06 -9.36 -11.19
#